data_AF-A0A6G0JCP5-F1
#
_entry.id   AF-A0A6G0JCP5-F1
#
_cell.length_a   1.000
_cell.length_b   1.000
_cell.length_c   1.000
_cell.angle_alpha   90.00
_cell.angle_beta   90.00
_cell.angle_gamma   90.00
#
_symmetry.space_group_name_H-M   'P 1'
#
loop_
_entity.id
_entity.type
_entity.pdbx_description
1 polymer ?
#
loop_
_entity_poly.entity_id
_entity_poly.type
_entity_poly.pdbx_seq_one_letter_code
_entity_poly.pdbx_strand_id
1 'polypeptide(L)'
;MKKKRAVLRATEGMSERGATRTQGIPRWTLNDWRKSADDIFDYKGSEKTLSRTPGRREFVPFGIELITFMKDTRRDSEVLTAKTMASFVRDVYPDWLESYIQGKKDTATAYESLLRLLRRFA
;
A
#
# COMPACT_ATOMS: atom_id res chain seq x y z
N MET A 1 4.72 11.88 9.96
CA MET A 1 4.21 13.25 9.71
C MET A 1 4.76 14.26 10.72
N LYS A 2 5.13 13.84 11.94
CA LYS A 2 5.79 14.67 12.98
C LYS A 2 6.85 15.66 12.46
N LYS A 3 7.81 15.22 11.64
CA LYS A 3 8.85 16.09 11.07
C LYS A 3 8.26 17.21 10.18
N LYS A 4 7.29 16.90 9.31
CA LYS A 4 6.62 17.89 8.46
C LYS A 4 5.87 18.93 9.30
N ARG A 5 5.09 18.48 10.30
CA ARG A 5 4.35 19.36 11.23
C ARG A 5 5.28 20.29 12.02
N ALA A 6 6.39 19.77 12.53
CA ALA A 6 7.38 20.57 13.26
C ALA A 6 8.01 21.66 12.38
N VAL A 7 8.37 21.31 11.15
CA VAL A 7 8.90 22.27 10.16
C VAL A 7 7.87 23.33 9.81
N LEU A 8 6.62 22.95 9.57
CA LEU A 8 5.55 23.90 9.23
C LEU A 8 5.30 24.90 10.37
N ARG A 9 5.26 24.43 11.63
CA ARG A 9 5.17 25.31 12.81
C ARG A 9 6.39 26.23 12.94
N ALA A 10 7.60 25.69 12.77
CA ALA A 10 8.84 26.46 12.92
C ALA A 10 9.07 27.48 11.79
N THR A 11 8.34 27.39 10.68
CA THR A 11 8.47 28.26 9.51
C THR A 11 7.21 29.08 9.22
N GLU A 12 6.27 29.09 10.17
CA GLU A 12 5.07 29.91 10.16
C GLU A 12 5.49 31.39 10.24
N GLY A 13 4.94 32.23 9.36
CA GLY A 13 5.33 33.65 9.24
C GLY A 13 6.73 33.92 8.65
N MET A 14 7.54 32.88 8.37
CA MET A 14 8.85 33.07 7.73
C MET A 14 8.73 33.22 6.21
N SER A 15 9.56 34.10 5.65
CA SER A 15 9.78 34.15 4.21
C SER A 15 10.34 32.81 3.71
N GLU A 16 10.00 32.44 2.47
CA GLU A 16 10.41 31.15 1.89
C GLU A 16 11.94 30.96 1.94
N ARG A 17 12.71 32.02 1.69
CA ARG A 17 14.18 31.99 1.77
C ARG A 17 14.71 31.82 3.19
N GLY A 18 14.04 32.40 4.18
CA GLY A 18 14.39 32.22 5.60
C GLY A 18 14.12 30.78 6.04
N ALA A 19 12.94 30.27 5.70
CA ALA A 19 12.53 28.92 6.05
C ALA A 19 13.43 27.82 5.44
N THR A 20 13.84 27.96 4.17
CA THR A 20 14.73 26.99 3.52
C THR A 20 16.13 26.99 4.13
N ARG A 21 16.67 28.17 4.48
CA ARG A 21 17.97 28.30 5.16
C ARG A 21 17.94 27.72 6.58
N THR A 22 16.91 28.02 7.36
CA THR A 22 16.79 27.57 8.74
C THR A 22 16.56 26.06 8.86
N GLN A 23 15.76 25.48 7.96
CA GLN A 23 15.40 24.06 8.03
C GLN A 23 16.27 23.16 7.12
N GLY A 24 17.05 23.75 6.21
CA GLY A 24 17.85 23.00 5.23
C GLY A 24 17.00 22.22 4.21
N ILE A 25 15.74 22.64 3.99
CA ILE A 25 14.78 21.96 3.13
C ILE A 25 14.67 22.72 1.79
N PRO A 26 14.69 22.04 0.64
CA PRO A 26 14.49 22.69 -0.65
C PRO A 26 13.16 23.45 -0.72
N ARG A 27 13.19 24.62 -1.39
CA ARG A 27 12.02 25.50 -1.56
C ARG A 27 10.79 24.74 -2.09
N TRP A 28 10.98 23.92 -3.11
CA TRP A 28 9.87 23.20 -3.76
C TRP A 28 9.18 22.24 -2.78
N THR A 29 9.96 21.53 -1.95
CA THR A 29 9.46 20.59 -0.95
C THR A 29 8.71 21.30 0.17
N LEU A 30 9.21 22.45 0.62
CA LEU A 30 8.55 23.25 1.65
C LEU A 30 7.20 23.80 1.14
N ASN A 31 7.16 24.29 -0.09
CA ASN A 31 5.94 24.82 -0.69
C ASN A 31 4.90 23.73 -0.92
N ASP A 32 5.31 22.53 -1.34
CA ASP A 32 4.44 21.37 -1.43
C ASP A 32 3.79 21.04 -0.07
N TRP A 33 4.58 21.03 1.01
CA TRP A 33 4.03 20.78 2.35
C TRP A 33 3.13 21.90 2.85
N ARG A 34 3.41 23.17 2.49
CA ARG A 34 2.54 24.31 2.82
C ARG A 34 1.19 24.20 2.10
N LYS A 35 1.17 23.74 0.84
CA LYS A 35 -0.07 23.52 0.09
C LYS A 35 -0.94 22.43 0.71
N SER A 36 -0.34 21.38 1.26
CA SER A 36 -1.03 20.29 1.95
C SER A 36 -1.03 20.46 3.47
N ALA A 37 -0.88 21.69 3.99
CA ALA A 37 -0.72 21.91 5.44
C ALA A 37 -1.96 21.41 6.21
N ASP A 38 -3.16 21.74 5.74
CA ASP A 38 -4.41 21.33 6.37
C ASP A 38 -4.52 19.81 6.43
N ASP A 39 -4.31 19.11 5.30
CA ASP A 39 -4.27 17.64 5.25
C ASP A 39 -3.21 17.05 6.21
N ILE A 40 -2.05 17.71 6.30
CA ILE A 40 -0.96 17.27 7.18
C ILE A 40 -1.36 17.43 8.65
N PHE A 41 -2.08 18.48 9.04
CA PHE A 41 -2.52 18.72 10.41
C PHE A 41 -3.76 17.90 10.78
N ASP A 42 -4.72 17.77 9.87
CA ASP A 42 -5.98 17.07 10.09
C ASP A 42 -5.86 15.55 10.05
N TYR A 43 -4.74 15.00 9.57
CA TYR A 43 -4.50 13.57 9.56
C TYR A 43 -4.51 12.96 10.98
N LYS A 44 -5.55 12.17 11.29
CA LYS A 44 -5.76 11.45 12.57
C LYS A 44 -5.32 9.98 12.55
N GLY A 45 -4.82 9.48 11.43
CA GLY A 45 -4.38 8.09 11.28
C GLY A 45 -3.02 7.77 11.93
N SER A 46 -2.65 6.48 11.95
CA SER A 46 -1.33 6.04 12.45
C SER A 46 -0.20 6.53 11.55
N GLU A 47 0.58 7.48 12.04
CA GLU A 47 1.75 8.00 11.32
C GLU A 47 2.86 6.95 11.08
N LYS A 48 2.90 5.88 11.89
CA LYS A 48 3.84 4.75 11.72
C LYS A 48 3.56 3.95 10.44
N THR A 49 2.36 4.10 9.87
CA THR A 49 1.91 3.36 8.70
C THR A 49 2.15 4.12 7.39
N LEU A 50 2.36 5.44 7.42
CA LEU A 50 2.60 6.26 6.22
C LEU A 50 3.97 6.02 5.57
N SER A 51 5.04 5.83 6.36
CA SER A 51 6.34 5.37 5.84
C SER A 51 6.32 3.91 5.40
N ARG A 52 5.25 3.20 5.78
CA ARG A 52 5.02 1.79 5.52
C ARG A 52 3.89 1.58 4.53
N THR A 53 3.51 2.62 3.78
CA THR A 53 2.45 2.54 2.77
C THR A 53 2.87 1.44 1.80
N PRO A 54 2.24 0.25 1.85
CA PRO A 54 2.35 -0.65 0.73
C PRO A 54 1.75 0.15 -0.43
N GLY A 55 2.40 0.19 -1.60
CA GLY A 55 1.79 0.80 -2.78
C GLY A 55 0.33 0.35 -2.95
N ARG A 56 -0.48 1.16 -3.64
CA ARG A 56 -1.93 0.98 -3.89
C ARG A 56 -2.34 -0.49 -3.68
N ARG A 57 -3.05 -0.77 -2.57
CA ARG A 57 -3.49 -2.14 -2.26
C ARG A 57 -4.16 -2.71 -3.52
N GLU A 58 -3.59 -3.79 -4.05
CA GLU A 58 -4.25 -4.56 -5.11
C GLU A 58 -5.63 -4.94 -4.54
N PHE A 59 -6.69 -4.43 -5.17
CA PHE A 59 -8.06 -4.66 -4.70
C PHE A 59 -8.40 -6.11 -5.02
N VAL A 60 -8.51 -6.93 -3.98
CA VAL A 60 -8.88 -8.34 -4.06
C VAL A 60 -10.37 -8.44 -3.72
N PRO A 61 -11.28 -8.55 -4.71
CA PRO A 61 -12.72 -8.57 -4.46
C PRO A 61 -13.17 -9.83 -3.70
N PHE A 62 -12.33 -10.86 -3.66
CA PHE A 62 -12.64 -12.19 -3.13
C PHE A 62 -11.94 -12.53 -1.80
N GLY A 63 -11.50 -11.52 -1.06
CA GLY A 63 -10.74 -11.74 0.19
C GLY A 63 -11.49 -12.61 1.21
N ILE A 64 -12.81 -12.46 1.33
CA ILE A 64 -13.63 -13.24 2.26
C ILE A 64 -13.72 -14.70 1.81
N GLU A 65 -14.04 -14.95 0.54
CA GLU A 65 -14.17 -16.30 0.00
C GLU A 65 -12.85 -17.07 0.02
N LEU A 66 -11.74 -16.39 -0.29
CA LEU A 66 -10.40 -16.97 -0.16
C LEU A 66 -10.12 -17.38 1.30
N ILE A 67 -10.49 -16.56 2.28
CA ILE A 67 -10.33 -16.91 3.70
C ILE A 67 -11.19 -18.12 4.08
N THR A 68 -12.42 -18.22 3.56
CA THR A 68 -13.28 -19.39 3.78
C THR A 68 -12.64 -20.64 3.22
N PHE A 69 -12.21 -20.62 1.95
CA PHE A 69 -11.46 -21.72 1.34
C PHE A 69 -10.24 -22.11 2.18
N MET A 70 -9.45 -21.15 2.64
CA MET A 70 -8.27 -21.41 3.48
C MET A 70 -8.63 -22.10 4.81
N LYS A 71 -9.76 -21.76 5.42
CA LYS A 71 -10.23 -22.40 6.66
C LYS A 71 -10.67 -23.84 6.40
N ASP A 72 -11.37 -24.07 5.29
CA ASP A 72 -11.86 -25.39 4.91
C ASP A 72 -10.69 -26.32 4.56
N THR A 73 -9.75 -25.88 3.73
CA THR A 73 -8.52 -26.63 3.41
C THR A 73 -7.74 -27.00 4.68
N ARG A 74 -7.63 -26.08 5.65
CA ARG A 74 -6.97 -26.35 6.94
C ARG A 74 -7.76 -27.34 7.81
N ARG A 75 -9.09 -27.29 7.78
CA ARG A 75 -9.97 -28.24 8.49
C ARG A 75 -9.82 -29.64 7.93
N ASP A 76 -9.66 -29.77 6.61
CA ASP A 76 -9.49 -31.05 5.92
C ASP A 76 -8.04 -31.61 6.04
N SER A 77 -7.18 -30.96 6.84
CA SER A 77 -5.77 -31.29 7.04
C SER A 77 -4.93 -31.28 5.76
N GLU A 78 -5.38 -30.55 4.73
CA GLU A 78 -4.63 -30.37 3.50
C GLU A 78 -3.59 -29.25 3.65
N VAL A 79 -2.51 -29.36 2.88
CA VAL A 79 -1.42 -28.37 2.92
C VAL A 79 -1.86 -27.10 2.21
N LEU A 80 -2.19 -26.06 2.99
CA LEU A 80 -2.48 -24.75 2.44
C LEU A 80 -1.19 -24.05 1.97
N THR A 81 -1.08 -23.84 0.66
CA THR A 81 0.05 -23.11 0.04
C THR A 81 -0.46 -21.96 -0.81
N ALA A 82 0.41 -20.98 -1.10
CA ALA A 82 0.08 -19.92 -2.05
C ALA A 82 -0.27 -20.47 -3.45
N LYS A 83 0.22 -21.67 -3.80
CA LYS A 83 -0.13 -22.34 -5.06
C LYS A 83 -1.55 -22.89 -5.04
N THR A 84 -1.98 -23.52 -3.96
CA THR A 84 -3.37 -24.02 -3.84
C THR A 84 -4.35 -22.85 -3.82
N MET A 85 -4.00 -21.75 -3.15
CA MET A 85 -4.75 -20.50 -3.23
C MET A 85 -4.78 -19.90 -4.64
N ALA A 86 -3.67 -19.96 -5.39
CA ALA A 86 -3.65 -19.49 -6.78
C ALA A 86 -4.52 -20.34 -7.70
N SER A 87 -4.58 -21.67 -7.48
CA SER A 87 -5.52 -22.54 -8.18
C SER A 87 -6.97 -22.14 -7.90
N PHE A 88 -7.34 -21.93 -6.64
CA PHE A 88 -8.67 -21.43 -6.27
C PHE A 88 -9.01 -20.12 -6.99
N VAL A 89 -8.09 -19.14 -7.02
CA VAL A 89 -8.31 -17.87 -7.72
C VAL A 89 -8.48 -18.07 -9.22
N ARG A 90 -7.67 -18.95 -9.84
CA ARG A 90 -7.82 -19.27 -11.26
C ARG A 90 -9.17 -19.92 -11.57
N ASP A 91 -9.64 -20.81 -10.70
CA ASP A 91 -10.82 -21.63 -10.97
C ASP A 91 -12.12 -20.86 -10.66
N VAL A 92 -12.12 -19.98 -9.65
CA VAL A 92 -13.31 -19.22 -9.22
C VAL A 92 -13.33 -17.79 -9.78
N TYR A 93 -12.16 -17.20 -10.06
CA TYR A 93 -12.03 -15.81 -10.50
C TYR A 93 -11.15 -15.64 -11.75
N PRO A 94 -11.44 -16.34 -12.86
CA PRO A 94 -10.62 -16.29 -14.07
C PRO A 94 -10.58 -14.88 -14.68
N ASP A 95 -11.72 -14.17 -14.76
CA ASP A 95 -11.80 -12.83 -15.35
C ASP A 95 -10.96 -11.79 -14.58
N TRP A 96 -10.99 -11.89 -13.25
CA TRP A 96 -10.15 -11.04 -12.40
C TRP A 96 -8.67 -11.39 -12.58
N LEU A 97 -8.33 -12.68 -12.66
CA LEU A 97 -6.95 -13.12 -12.86
C LEU A 97 -6.41 -12.66 -14.21
N GLU A 98 -7.22 -12.71 -15.27
CA GLU A 98 -6.86 -12.20 -16.59
C GLU A 98 -6.60 -10.69 -16.55
N SER A 99 -7.52 -9.93 -15.95
CA SER A 99 -7.37 -8.47 -15.76
C SER A 99 -6.13 -8.13 -14.92
N TYR A 100 -5.82 -8.95 -13.90
CA TYR A 100 -4.65 -8.79 -13.04
C TYR A 100 -3.33 -8.99 -13.79
N ILE A 101 -3.31 -9.89 -14.78
CA ILE A 101 -2.11 -10.21 -15.57
C ILE A 101 -1.89 -9.19 -16.69
N GLN A 102 -2.95 -8.60 -17.27
CA GLN A 102 -2.89 -7.68 -18.43
C GLN A 102 -1.94 -6.47 -18.26
N GLY A 103 -1.64 -6.05 -17.03
CA GLY A 103 -0.73 -4.93 -16.76
C GLY A 103 0.72 -5.32 -16.42
N LYS A 104 1.06 -6.61 -16.49
CA LYS A 104 2.36 -7.12 -16.01
C LYS A 104 3.32 -7.43 -17.15
N LYS A 105 4.61 -7.27 -16.87
CA LYS A 105 5.69 -7.38 -17.86
C LYS A 105 5.74 -8.73 -18.56
N ASP A 106 5.53 -9.81 -17.82
CA ASP A 106 5.60 -11.19 -18.29
C ASP A 106 4.78 -12.11 -17.36
N THR A 107 4.40 -13.28 -17.88
CA THR A 107 3.54 -14.24 -17.18
C THR A 107 4.20 -14.84 -15.93
N ALA A 108 5.52 -15.06 -15.94
CA ALA A 108 6.25 -15.57 -14.79
C ALA A 108 6.28 -14.53 -13.65
N THR A 109 6.57 -13.27 -13.96
CA THR A 109 6.50 -12.16 -13.00
C THR A 109 5.07 -11.95 -12.50
N ALA A 110 4.07 -12.13 -13.37
CA ALA A 110 2.66 -12.06 -12.98
C ALA A 110 2.28 -13.14 -11.97
N TYR A 111 2.71 -14.37 -12.20
CA TYR A 111 2.49 -15.47 -11.28
C TYR A 111 3.22 -15.29 -9.94
N GLU A 112 4.49 -14.89 -9.95
CA GLU A 112 5.25 -14.63 -8.72
C GLU A 112 4.67 -13.48 -7.90
N SER A 113 4.19 -12.42 -8.56
CA SER A 113 3.51 -11.33 -7.87
C SER A 113 2.16 -11.76 -7.29
N LEU A 114 1.39 -12.61 -7.98
CA LEU A 114 0.18 -13.24 -7.44
C LEU A 114 0.50 -14.07 -6.18
N LEU A 115 1.53 -14.92 -6.22
CA LEU A 115 1.92 -15.71 -5.05
C LEU A 115 2.30 -14.82 -3.86
N ARG A 116 3.01 -13.71 -4.10
CA ARG A 116 3.34 -12.72 -3.06
C ARG A 116 2.11 -12.01 -2.50
N LEU A 117 1.12 -11.71 -3.33
CA LEU A 117 -0.17 -11.15 -2.89
C LEU A 117 -0.90 -12.14 -1.99
N LEU A 118 -1.03 -13.39 -2.43
CA LEU A 118 -1.74 -14.45 -1.74
C LEU A 118 -1.11 -14.77 -0.37
N ARG A 119 0.23 -14.82 -0.28
CA ARG A 119 0.94 -15.00 1.00
C ARG A 119 0.60 -13.98 2.09
N ARG A 120 -0.02 -12.84 1.76
CA ARG A 120 -0.47 -11.84 2.75
C ARG A 120 -1.74 -12.25 3.49
N PHE A 121 -2.46 -13.25 2.99
CA PHE A 121 -3.66 -13.78 3.64
C PHE A 121 -3.35 -14.91 4.62
N ALA A 122 -2.27 -15.68 4.37
CA ALA A 122 -1.87 -16.86 5.13
C ALA A 122 -1.23 -16.50 6.48
#